data_AF-A0A829Q5Q7-F1
#
_entry.id   AF-A0A829Q5Q7-F1
#
_cell.length_a   1.000
_cell.length_b   1.000
_cell.length_c   1.000
_cell.angle_alpha   90.00
_cell.angle_beta   90.00
_cell.angle_gamma   90.00
#
_symmetry.space_group_name_H-M   'P 1'
#
loop_
_entity.id
_entity.type
_entity.pdbx_description
1 polymer ?
#
loop_
_entity_poly.entity_id
_entity_poly.type
_entity_poly.pdbx_seq_one_letter_code
_entity_poly.pdbx_strand_id
1 'polypeptide(L)'
;MYRTRPTLVALAVAVTAVGLAGCGIIKPGSSNPTPGTWTPPSTSTSTSTSPSASTPTSAKVNIGDETVIGYFGQTTTATCEAGKSLNITGANNTLTITGPCETVTVSGFSNTVTFGELKTEVTVTGYGNKLTYKTGEPKVNNYGSNNTIQKAS
;
A
#
# COMPACT_ATOMS: atom_id res chain seq x y z
N MET A 1 21.68 8.81 66.66
CA MET A 1 21.84 7.42 67.10
C MET A 1 20.56 6.95 67.78
N TYR A 2 19.74 6.13 67.11
CA TYR A 2 18.89 5.14 67.78
C TYR A 2 18.54 4.03 66.80
N ARG A 3 18.51 2.81 67.33
CA ARG A 3 18.54 1.52 66.65
C ARG A 3 17.40 0.71 67.25
N THR A 4 16.49 0.15 66.46
CA THR A 4 15.60 -0.95 66.90
C THR A 4 14.96 -1.65 65.70
N ARG A 5 14.71 -2.96 65.86
CA ARG A 5 14.65 -4.02 64.83
C ARG A 5 13.19 -4.40 64.43
N PRO A 6 12.90 -5.51 63.70
CA PRO A 6 11.96 -5.53 62.57
C PRO A 6 10.59 -6.16 62.91
N THR A 7 9.59 -5.94 62.06
CA THR A 7 8.33 -6.72 62.06
C THR A 7 7.94 -7.12 60.64
N LEU A 8 7.89 -8.44 60.44
CA LEU A 8 7.30 -9.18 59.32
C LEU A 8 5.77 -9.05 59.33
N VAL A 9 5.14 -8.66 58.21
CA VAL A 9 3.75 -9.02 57.80
C VAL A 9 3.69 -8.83 56.27
N ALA A 10 3.88 -9.88 55.47
CA ALA A 10 2.88 -10.78 54.88
C ALA A 10 1.98 -10.18 53.76
N LEU A 11 2.27 -10.62 52.53
CA LEU A 11 1.36 -11.01 51.42
C LEU A 11 0.14 -10.16 51.05
N ALA A 12 0.17 -9.61 49.82
CA ALA A 12 -0.73 -10.00 48.73
C ALA A 12 -0.28 -9.35 47.40
N VAL A 13 0.24 -10.15 46.46
CA VAL A 13 0.47 -9.72 45.08
C VAL A 13 -0.71 -10.20 44.26
N ALA A 14 -1.55 -9.26 43.82
CA ALA A 14 -2.57 -9.54 42.80
C ALA A 14 -1.90 -9.48 41.42
N VAL A 15 -1.62 -10.64 40.84
CA VAL A 15 -1.13 -10.76 39.46
C VAL A 15 -2.35 -10.68 38.53
N THR A 16 -2.45 -9.60 37.77
CA THR A 16 -3.41 -9.49 36.68
C THR A 16 -2.96 -10.39 35.53
N ALA A 17 -3.74 -11.44 35.27
CA ALA A 17 -3.49 -12.38 34.19
C ALA A 17 -3.67 -11.68 32.83
N VAL A 18 -2.57 -11.51 32.09
CA VAL A 18 -2.60 -11.17 30.67
C VAL A 18 -2.92 -12.45 29.90
N GLY A 19 -4.11 -12.52 29.31
CA GLY A 19 -4.49 -13.61 28.42
C GLY A 19 -3.73 -13.52 27.10
N LEU A 20 -2.71 -14.34 26.91
CA LEU A 20 -2.16 -14.63 25.58
C LEU A 20 -3.03 -15.71 24.94
N ALA A 21 -3.86 -15.32 23.98
CA ALA A 21 -4.52 -16.25 23.07
C ALA A 21 -3.45 -17.01 22.27
N GLY A 22 -3.58 -18.34 22.25
CA GLY A 22 -2.53 -19.26 21.89
C GLY A 22 -2.14 -19.28 20.41
N CYS A 23 -0.84 -19.40 20.17
CA CYS A 23 -0.32 -19.96 18.93
C CYS A 23 -0.38 -21.50 19.03
N GLY A 24 -0.99 -22.13 18.03
CA GLY A 24 -1.15 -23.58 17.96
C GLY A 24 0.18 -24.33 18.01
N ILE A 25 0.18 -25.44 18.75
CA ILE A 25 1.30 -26.37 18.89
C ILE A 25 1.42 -27.19 17.60
N ILE A 26 2.45 -26.94 16.80
CA ILE A 26 2.85 -27.85 15.72
C ILE A 26 3.83 -28.86 16.29
N LYS A 27 3.36 -30.09 16.54
CA LYS A 27 4.22 -31.24 16.84
C LYS A 27 4.78 -31.76 15.50
N PRO A 28 6.09 -32.04 15.40
CA PRO A 28 6.65 -32.63 14.19
C PRO A 28 6.45 -34.15 14.21
N GLY A 29 5.71 -34.68 13.23
CA GLY A 29 5.65 -36.12 12.94
C GLY A 29 4.25 -36.67 12.66
N SER A 30 4.07 -37.15 11.42
CA SER A 30 3.11 -38.17 10.96
C SER A 30 1.68 -37.74 10.54
N SER A 31 1.52 -37.69 9.20
CA SER A 31 0.41 -38.20 8.35
C SER A 31 -1.06 -37.96 8.75
N ASN A 32 -1.67 -36.99 8.04
CA ASN A 32 -3.05 -36.90 7.50
C ASN A 32 -4.25 -37.49 8.29
N PRO A 33 -5.20 -36.64 8.74
CA PRO A 33 -6.59 -37.02 8.96
C PRO A 33 -7.56 -36.37 7.95
N THR A 34 -8.54 -37.17 7.54
CA THR A 34 -9.58 -36.93 6.52
C THR A 34 -10.59 -35.83 6.87
N PRO A 35 -11.22 -35.14 5.87
CA PRO A 35 -12.14 -34.03 6.11
C PRO A 35 -13.53 -34.48 6.58
N GLY A 36 -13.98 -33.94 7.72
CA GLY A 36 -15.36 -34.03 8.20
C GLY A 36 -16.14 -32.76 7.91
N THR A 37 -17.33 -32.93 7.35
CA THR A 37 -18.28 -31.94 6.82
C THR A 37 -18.79 -30.95 7.88
N TRP A 38 -18.76 -29.64 7.57
CA TRP A 38 -19.45 -28.61 8.35
C TRP A 38 -20.52 -27.94 7.46
N THR A 39 -21.79 -28.02 7.87
CA THR A 39 -22.94 -27.48 7.14
C THR A 39 -23.33 -26.10 7.69
N PRO A 40 -23.14 -25.00 6.93
CA PRO A 40 -23.62 -23.68 7.32
C PRO A 40 -25.14 -23.52 7.05
N PRO A 41 -25.91 -22.82 7.90
CA PRO A 41 -27.32 -22.57 7.65
C PRO A 41 -27.52 -21.57 6.50
N SER A 42 -28.40 -21.93 5.56
CA SER A 42 -28.77 -21.10 4.41
C SER A 42 -29.76 -20.00 4.83
N THR A 43 -29.53 -18.76 4.38
CA THR A 43 -30.36 -18.06 3.37
C THR A 43 -30.06 -16.56 3.41
N SER A 44 -29.43 -16.05 2.35
CA SER A 44 -29.77 -14.75 1.76
C SER A 44 -29.32 -14.79 0.31
N THR A 45 -30.31 -14.79 -0.57
CA THR A 45 -30.23 -14.75 -2.01
C THR A 45 -29.30 -13.62 -2.46
N SER A 46 -28.06 -13.96 -2.79
CA SER A 46 -27.21 -13.10 -3.62
C SER A 46 -27.33 -13.64 -5.02
N THR A 47 -28.09 -12.92 -5.86
CA THR A 47 -28.14 -13.13 -7.30
C THR A 47 -26.72 -13.34 -7.83
N SER A 48 -26.42 -14.59 -8.19
CA SER A 48 -25.17 -14.97 -8.83
C SER A 48 -25.22 -14.49 -10.28
N THR A 49 -24.92 -13.22 -10.52
CA THR A 49 -24.29 -12.84 -11.78
C THR A 49 -22.83 -13.23 -11.64
N SER A 50 -22.49 -14.43 -12.11
CA SER A 50 -21.12 -14.83 -12.40
C SER A 50 -20.52 -13.79 -13.37
N PRO A 51 -19.60 -12.91 -12.96
CA PRO A 51 -18.84 -12.15 -13.92
C PRO A 51 -17.82 -13.11 -14.51
N SER A 52 -17.86 -13.31 -15.81
CA SER A 52 -16.72 -13.85 -16.55
C SER A 52 -15.50 -13.02 -16.12
N ALA A 53 -14.55 -13.63 -15.39
CA ALA A 53 -13.49 -12.91 -14.70
C ALA A 53 -12.49 -12.34 -15.71
N SER A 54 -12.70 -11.07 -16.08
CA SER A 54 -11.67 -10.24 -16.68
C SER A 54 -10.65 -9.88 -15.59
N THR A 55 -9.37 -10.08 -15.88
CA THR A 55 -8.29 -9.60 -15.01
C THR A 55 -8.43 -8.08 -14.85
N PRO A 56 -8.49 -7.54 -13.62
CA PRO A 56 -8.62 -6.10 -13.44
C PRO A 56 -7.39 -5.39 -14.01
N THR A 57 -7.60 -4.51 -14.98
CA THR A 57 -6.54 -3.72 -15.63
C THR A 57 -6.29 -2.39 -14.91
N SER A 58 -7.05 -2.10 -13.86
CA SER A 58 -6.99 -0.83 -13.17
C SER A 58 -7.43 -0.87 -11.70
N ALA A 59 -6.75 -0.09 -10.86
CA ALA A 59 -7.11 0.19 -9.48
C ALA A 59 -6.64 1.60 -9.09
N LYS A 60 -7.48 2.31 -8.33
CA LYS A 60 -7.14 3.59 -7.70
C LYS A 60 -7.63 3.57 -6.26
N VAL A 61 -6.78 3.96 -5.33
CA VAL A 61 -7.10 4.03 -3.90
C VAL A 61 -6.47 5.28 -3.30
N ASN A 62 -7.19 5.93 -2.40
CA ASN A 62 -6.68 7.07 -1.64
C ASN A 62 -6.50 6.61 -0.19
N ILE A 63 -5.29 6.74 0.36
CA ILE A 63 -4.94 6.40 1.73
C ILE A 63 -4.42 7.66 2.41
N GLY A 64 -5.28 8.33 3.17
CA GLY A 64 -4.96 9.62 3.78
C GLY A 64 -4.53 10.64 2.73
N ASP A 65 -3.26 11.06 2.80
CA ASP A 65 -2.65 12.03 1.90
C ASP A 65 -1.93 11.40 0.69
N GLU A 66 -1.93 10.07 0.56
CA GLU A 66 -1.36 9.36 -0.60
C GLU A 66 -2.47 8.83 -1.52
N THR A 67 -2.30 9.02 -2.82
CA THR A 67 -3.11 8.38 -3.86
C THR A 67 -2.27 7.33 -4.56
N VAL A 68 -2.71 6.08 -4.54
CA VAL A 68 -2.07 4.97 -5.25
C VAL A 68 -2.88 4.62 -6.49
N ILE A 69 -2.21 4.60 -7.63
CA ILE A 69 -2.77 4.31 -8.94
C ILE A 69 -2.01 3.14 -9.54
N GLY A 70 -2.73 2.05 -9.84
CA GLY A 70 -2.19 0.89 -10.52
C GLY A 70 -2.95 0.64 -11.82
N TYR A 71 -2.26 0.70 -12.95
CA TYR A 71 -2.87 0.49 -14.26
C TYR A 71 -2.04 -0.47 -15.12
N PHE A 72 -2.68 -1.13 -16.08
CA PHE A 72 -2.01 -1.99 -17.06
C PHE A 72 -2.55 -1.72 -18.46
N GLY A 73 -1.74 -1.10 -19.32
CA GLY A 73 -2.11 -0.79 -20.70
C GLY A 73 -3.21 0.27 -20.85
N GLN A 74 -3.39 1.13 -19.84
CA GLN A 74 -4.48 2.10 -19.81
C GLN A 74 -4.01 3.51 -20.18
N THR A 75 -4.90 4.27 -20.83
CA THR A 75 -4.74 5.72 -21.05
C THR A 75 -5.79 6.46 -20.24
N THR A 76 -5.39 7.24 -19.24
CA THR A 76 -6.34 7.96 -18.39
C THR A 76 -5.78 9.24 -17.79
N THR A 77 -6.66 10.01 -17.17
CA THR A 77 -6.34 11.26 -16.49
C THR A 77 -6.68 11.13 -15.02
N ALA A 78 -5.77 11.56 -14.15
CA ALA A 78 -6.00 11.60 -12.71
C ALA A 78 -5.70 13.00 -12.16
N THR A 79 -6.42 13.38 -11.11
CA THR A 79 -6.22 14.63 -10.40
C THR A 79 -5.34 14.39 -9.19
N CYS A 80 -4.39 15.30 -8.98
CA CYS A 80 -3.55 15.38 -7.79
C CYS A 80 -3.90 16.66 -7.04
N GLU A 81 -3.96 16.57 -5.71
CA GLU A 81 -4.28 17.70 -4.85
C GLU A 81 -3.01 18.23 -4.17
N ALA A 82 -3.00 19.53 -3.87
CA ALA A 82 -1.88 20.17 -3.18
C ALA A 82 -1.60 19.48 -1.84
N GLY A 83 -0.32 19.23 -1.55
CA GLY A 83 0.10 18.55 -0.32
C GLY A 83 -0.07 17.03 -0.35
N LYS A 84 -0.64 16.45 -1.41
CA LYS A 84 -0.78 15.00 -1.55
C LYS A 84 0.39 14.36 -2.28
N SER A 85 0.62 13.10 -1.91
CA SER A 85 1.60 12.21 -2.54
C SER A 85 0.90 11.33 -3.58
N LEU A 86 1.55 11.10 -4.72
CA LEU A 86 1.00 10.28 -5.79
C LEU A 86 1.94 9.12 -6.10
N ASN A 87 1.43 7.90 -6.00
CA ASN A 87 2.17 6.68 -6.30
C ASN A 87 1.56 5.98 -7.51
N ILE A 88 2.35 5.88 -8.58
CA ILE A 88 1.95 5.30 -9.85
C ILE A 88 2.68 3.98 -10.01
N THR A 89 1.92 2.93 -10.32
CA THR A 89 2.42 1.57 -10.49
C THR A 89 1.85 0.93 -11.75
N GLY A 90 2.47 -0.16 -12.20
CA GLY A 90 1.99 -0.97 -13.32
C GLY A 90 2.77 -0.74 -14.62
N ALA A 91 2.12 -0.97 -15.77
CA ALA A 91 2.82 -1.16 -17.03
C ALA A 91 2.15 -0.57 -18.26
N ASN A 92 2.96 -0.03 -19.19
CA ASN A 92 2.52 0.47 -20.50
C ASN A 92 1.35 1.46 -20.42
N ASN A 93 1.34 2.30 -19.39
CA ASN A 93 0.26 3.26 -19.19
C ASN A 93 0.59 4.63 -19.77
N THR A 94 -0.44 5.36 -20.17
CA THR A 94 -0.35 6.79 -20.52
C THR A 94 -1.20 7.59 -19.55
N LEU A 95 -0.57 8.36 -18.67
CA LEU A 95 -1.25 9.06 -17.59
C LEU A 95 -1.07 10.56 -17.69
N THR A 96 -2.17 11.30 -17.57
CA THR A 96 -2.15 12.75 -17.44
C THR A 96 -2.57 13.12 -16.03
N ILE A 97 -1.65 13.70 -15.26
CA ILE A 97 -1.88 14.14 -13.91
C ILE A 97 -2.11 15.64 -13.90
N THR A 98 -3.30 16.06 -13.46
CA THR A 98 -3.67 17.48 -13.37
C THR A 98 -3.65 17.96 -11.92
N GLY A 99 -3.33 19.23 -11.72
CA GLY A 99 -3.18 19.83 -10.38
C GLY A 99 -1.76 19.73 -9.82
N PRO A 100 -1.52 20.39 -8.67
CA PRO A 100 -0.22 20.37 -7.99
C PRO A 100 -0.03 19.09 -7.17
N CYS A 101 0.99 18.29 -7.49
CA CYS A 101 1.45 17.21 -6.61
C CYS A 101 2.61 17.68 -5.74
N GLU A 102 2.63 17.22 -4.49
CA GLU A 102 3.74 17.47 -3.58
C GLU A 102 4.90 16.52 -3.87
N THR A 103 4.67 15.22 -3.72
CA THR A 103 5.63 14.17 -4.02
C THR A 103 5.03 13.15 -4.98
N VAL A 104 5.87 12.62 -5.86
CA VAL A 104 5.45 11.60 -6.83
C VAL A 104 6.42 10.43 -6.80
N THR A 105 5.88 9.22 -6.72
CA THR A 105 6.63 7.99 -6.92
C THR A 105 6.10 7.28 -8.16
N VAL A 106 6.98 7.00 -9.13
CA VAL A 106 6.64 6.21 -10.31
C VAL A 106 7.43 4.91 -10.28
N SER A 107 6.69 3.83 -10.08
CA SER A 107 7.16 2.45 -10.13
C SER A 107 6.55 1.72 -11.33
N GLY A 108 7.16 0.62 -11.74
CA GLY A 108 6.70 -0.17 -12.88
C GLY A 108 7.49 0.07 -14.17
N PHE A 109 6.91 -0.29 -15.32
CA PHE A 109 7.66 -0.33 -16.57
C PHE A 109 6.95 0.32 -17.76
N SER A 110 7.74 1.03 -18.58
CA SER A 110 7.29 1.65 -19.83
C SER A 110 6.06 2.57 -19.67
N ASN A 111 5.94 3.26 -18.53
CA ASN A 111 4.86 4.20 -18.31
C ASN A 111 5.22 5.59 -18.87
N THR A 112 4.26 6.22 -19.53
CA THR A 112 4.34 7.62 -19.97
C THR A 112 3.44 8.46 -19.09
N VAL A 113 4.01 9.38 -18.32
CA VAL A 113 3.25 10.21 -17.36
C VAL A 113 3.52 11.69 -17.61
N THR A 114 2.46 12.46 -17.77
CA THR A 114 2.51 13.92 -17.93
C THR A 114 1.91 14.59 -16.71
N PHE A 115 2.68 15.42 -16.02
CA PHE A 115 2.24 16.17 -14.85
C PHE A 115 1.98 17.64 -15.21
N GLY A 116 0.92 18.19 -14.62
CA GLY A 116 0.67 19.63 -14.65
C GLY A 116 1.73 20.38 -13.84
N GLU A 117 1.73 20.17 -12.53
CA GLU A 117 2.62 20.88 -11.61
C GLU A 117 3.23 19.92 -10.57
N LEU A 118 4.55 20.00 -10.37
CA LEU A 118 5.30 19.21 -9.41
C LEU A 118 6.09 20.11 -8.48
N LYS A 119 5.90 19.98 -7.16
CA LYS A 119 6.50 20.91 -6.20
C LYS A 119 7.83 20.43 -5.63
N THR A 120 7.82 19.27 -4.97
CA THR A 120 8.89 18.94 -4.03
C THR A 120 9.81 17.87 -4.57
N GLU A 121 9.29 16.67 -4.88
CA GLU A 121 10.14 15.55 -5.28
C GLU A 121 9.46 14.58 -6.23
N VAL A 122 10.26 14.04 -7.16
CA VAL A 122 9.88 12.97 -8.07
C VAL A 122 10.86 11.82 -7.92
N THR A 123 10.36 10.69 -7.45
CA THR A 123 11.11 9.45 -7.35
C THR A 123 10.68 8.49 -8.45
N VAL A 124 11.65 7.97 -9.21
CA VAL A 124 11.42 6.96 -10.25
C VAL A 124 12.26 5.73 -9.93
N THR A 125 11.60 4.63 -9.59
CA THR A 125 12.26 3.35 -9.28
C THR A 125 12.11 2.31 -10.40
N GLY A 126 11.23 2.57 -11.36
CA GLY A 126 10.89 1.65 -12.44
C GLY A 126 11.87 1.59 -13.62
N TYR A 127 11.47 0.94 -14.71
CA TYR A 127 12.26 0.80 -15.94
C TYR A 127 11.58 1.45 -17.15
N GLY A 128 12.33 2.22 -17.95
CA GLY A 128 11.84 2.71 -19.25
C GLY A 128 10.71 3.73 -19.16
N ASN A 129 10.52 4.40 -18.02
CA ASN A 129 9.42 5.34 -17.83
C ASN A 129 9.76 6.72 -18.43
N LYS A 130 8.77 7.37 -19.04
CA LYS A 130 8.86 8.74 -19.54
C LYS A 130 7.99 9.65 -18.69
N LEU A 131 8.61 10.59 -18.00
CA LEU A 131 7.92 11.59 -17.19
C LEU A 131 8.14 12.98 -17.80
N THR A 132 7.05 13.70 -17.98
CA THR A 132 7.06 15.09 -18.44
C THR A 132 6.29 15.95 -17.45
N TYR A 133 6.79 17.11 -17.05
CA TYR A 133 6.07 18.02 -16.16
C TYR A 133 6.07 19.45 -16.68
N LYS A 134 4.94 20.18 -16.56
CA LYS A 134 4.82 21.53 -17.14
C LYS A 134 5.34 22.63 -16.21
N THR A 135 5.06 22.53 -14.92
CA THR A 135 5.38 23.58 -13.95
C THR A 135 6.07 23.02 -12.72
N GLY A 136 6.98 23.81 -12.14
CA GLY A 136 7.72 23.48 -10.93
C GLY A 136 9.20 23.12 -11.16
N GLU A 137 9.89 22.88 -10.05
CA GLU A 137 11.31 22.53 -9.97
C GLU A 137 11.52 21.42 -8.92
N PRO A 138 10.91 20.24 -9.10
CA PRO A 138 11.03 19.17 -8.13
C PRO A 138 12.45 18.61 -8.12
N LYS A 139 12.87 18.12 -6.96
CA LYS A 139 14.06 17.27 -6.86
C LYS A 139 13.78 15.96 -7.60
N VAL A 140 14.64 15.57 -8.55
CA VAL A 140 14.47 14.33 -9.32
C VAL A 140 15.41 13.25 -8.81
N ASN A 141 14.82 12.17 -8.31
CA ASN A 141 15.50 10.99 -7.79
C ASN A 141 15.19 9.78 -8.68
N ASN A 142 16.05 9.51 -9.65
CA ASN A 142 15.91 8.37 -10.55
C ASN A 142 16.81 7.22 -10.09
N TYR A 143 16.21 6.23 -9.42
CA TYR A 143 16.87 5.01 -8.97
C TYR A 143 16.71 3.84 -9.95
N GLY A 144 15.84 4.00 -10.95
CA GLY A 144 15.59 3.00 -11.97
C GLY A 144 16.54 3.07 -13.17
N SER A 145 16.20 2.38 -14.25
CA SER A 145 17.02 2.35 -15.48
C SER A 145 16.23 2.73 -16.72
N ASN A 146 16.89 3.38 -17.69
CA ASN A 146 16.27 3.86 -18.94
C ASN A 146 15.06 4.79 -18.76
N ASN A 147 14.95 5.45 -17.60
CA ASN A 147 13.90 6.45 -17.39
C ASN A 147 14.31 7.80 -17.98
N THR A 148 13.35 8.52 -18.56
CA THR A 148 13.53 9.87 -19.09
C THR A 148 12.62 10.82 -18.31
N ILE A 149 13.18 11.88 -17.74
CA ILE A 149 12.42 12.90 -17.00
C ILE A 149 12.72 14.26 -17.65
N GLN A 150 11.69 14.96 -18.10
CA GLN A 150 11.83 16.25 -18.81
C GLN A 150 10.80 17.28 -18.31
N LYS A 151 11.21 18.55 -18.32
CA LYS A 151 10.29 19.68 -18.14
C LYS A 151 9.71 20.05 -19.51
N ALA A 152 8.39 20.16 -19.61
CA ALA A 152 7.76 20.73 -20.81
C ALA A 152 8.12 22.22 -20.88
N SER A 153 8.63 22.65 -22.02
CA SER A 153 9.06 24.02 -22.26
C SER A 153 7.90 24.96 -22.54
#